data_AF-A0A2R7R0E0-F1
#
_entry.id   AF-A0A2R7R0E0-F1
#
_cell.length_a   1.000
_cell.length_b   1.000
_cell.length_c   1.000
_cell.angle_alpha   90.00
_cell.angle_beta   90.00
_cell.angle_gamma   90.00
#
_symmetry.space_group_name_H-M   'P 1'
#
loop_
_entity.id
_entity.type
_entity.pdbx_description
1 polymer ?
#
loop_
_entity_poly.entity_id
_entity_poly.type
_entity_poly.pdbx_seq_one_letter_code
_entity_poly.pdbx_strand_id
1 'polypeptide(L)'
;MDTETAEVVDHDVTTITCVCGNTVSKDGLIQANSEGVPVYIGENTAVPAGLAPWPEDEDLYTLCPSCGRVYRDAVIEETGTAPVAFRVDPDAGPIAEAIRVHWELST
;
A
#
# COMPACT_ATOMS: atom_id res chain seq x y z
N MET A 1 13.19 -19.53 -2.31
CA MET A 1 12.98 -18.50 -1.27
C MET A 1 11.49 -18.34 -1.20
N ASP A 2 10.87 -18.84 -0.13
CA ASP A 2 9.43 -18.73 0.08
C ASP A 2 9.07 -17.24 0.19
N THR A 3 8.36 -16.73 -0.80
CA THR A 3 7.72 -15.41 -0.72
C THR A 3 6.57 -15.52 0.25
N GLU A 4 6.59 -14.70 1.31
CA GLU A 4 5.44 -14.57 2.20
C GLU A 4 4.24 -14.10 1.36
N THR A 5 3.08 -14.72 1.56
CA THR A 5 1.85 -14.40 0.82
C THR A 5 0.77 -13.99 1.80
N ALA A 6 0.18 -12.82 1.59
CA ALA A 6 -0.98 -12.35 2.32
C ALA A 6 -2.26 -13.06 1.84
N GLU A 7 -3.26 -13.13 2.71
CA GLU A 7 -4.56 -13.69 2.35
C GLU A 7 -5.40 -12.65 1.62
N VAL A 8 -6.09 -13.06 0.56
CA VAL A 8 -7.01 -12.23 -0.23
C VAL A 8 -8.26 -13.03 -0.57
N VAL A 9 -9.38 -12.34 -0.72
CA VAL A 9 -10.68 -12.91 -1.08
C VAL A 9 -11.08 -12.36 -2.44
N ASP A 10 -11.53 -13.23 -3.34
CA ASP A 10 -12.12 -12.85 -4.64
C ASP A 10 -11.20 -11.96 -5.51
N HIS A 11 -9.87 -12.11 -5.39
CA HIS A 11 -8.89 -11.30 -6.12
C HIS A 11 -8.96 -9.80 -5.80
N ASP A 12 -9.61 -9.42 -4.70
CA ASP A 12 -9.89 -8.03 -4.37
C ASP A 12 -8.84 -7.46 -3.41
N VAL A 13 -8.14 -6.41 -3.85
CA VAL A 13 -7.06 -5.76 -3.09
C VAL A 13 -7.55 -5.14 -1.77
N THR A 14 -8.84 -4.80 -1.66
CA THR A 14 -9.40 -4.23 -0.43
C THR A 14 -9.65 -5.30 0.64
N THR A 15 -9.60 -6.58 0.27
CA THR A 15 -9.77 -7.71 1.19
C THR A 15 -8.45 -8.25 1.75
N ILE A 16 -7.31 -7.66 1.36
CA ILE A 16 -5.98 -8.10 1.81
C ILE A 16 -5.94 -8.17 3.34
N THR A 17 -5.54 -9.34 3.82
CA THR A 17 -5.07 -9.57 5.18
C THR A 17 -3.58 -9.78 5.12
N CYS A 18 -2.84 -8.74 5.52
CA CYS A 18 -1.39 -8.74 5.53
C CYS A 18 -0.86 -9.90 6.39
N VAL A 19 0.34 -10.40 6.05
CA VAL A 19 1.04 -11.47 6.78
C VAL A 19 1.19 -11.18 8.29
N CYS A 20 1.25 -9.91 8.70
CA CYS A 20 1.28 -9.52 10.11
C CYS A 20 -0.09 -9.56 10.82
N GLY A 21 -1.16 -9.91 10.11
CA GLY A 21 -2.55 -9.91 10.59
C GLY A 21 -3.23 -8.53 10.56
N ASN A 22 -2.66 -7.54 9.86
CA ASN A 22 -3.34 -6.27 9.63
C ASN A 22 -4.32 -6.37 8.44
N THR A 23 -5.44 -5.66 8.52
CA THR A 23 -6.51 -5.62 7.51
C THR A 23 -6.94 -4.17 7.29
N VAL A 24 -7.69 -3.91 6.21
CA VAL A 24 -8.29 -2.60 5.94
C VAL A 24 -9.11 -2.08 7.13
N SER A 25 -9.83 -2.95 7.83
CA SER A 25 -10.68 -2.56 8.96
C SER A 25 -9.93 -2.37 10.29
N LYS A 26 -8.65 -2.71 10.38
CA LYS A 26 -7.87 -2.64 11.63
C LYS A 26 -7.00 -1.40 11.68
N ASP A 27 -5.87 -1.40 10.97
CA ASP A 27 -4.97 -0.24 10.87
C ASP A 27 -5.01 0.38 9.45
N GLY A 28 -5.92 -0.07 8.60
CA GLY A 28 -5.96 0.31 7.20
C GLY A 28 -4.86 -0.33 6.36
N LEU A 29 -5.03 -0.25 5.04
CA LEU A 29 -3.98 -0.48 4.05
C LEU A 29 -3.95 0.74 3.13
N ILE A 30 -2.77 1.13 2.68
CA ILE A 30 -2.55 2.40 1.99
C ILE A 30 -2.10 2.12 0.56
N GLN A 31 -2.75 2.73 -0.43
CA GLN A 31 -2.25 2.67 -1.80
C GLN A 31 -0.90 3.39 -1.91
N ALA A 32 0.04 2.80 -2.62
CA ALA A 32 1.41 3.22 -2.76
C ALA A 32 1.92 3.03 -4.20
N ASN A 33 3.05 3.68 -4.51
CA ASN A 33 3.75 3.53 -5.79
C ASN A 33 4.74 2.34 -5.75
N SER A 34 5.49 2.16 -6.84
CA SER A 34 6.52 1.12 -7.00
C SER A 34 7.68 1.20 -6.00
N GLU A 35 7.82 2.31 -5.27
CA GLU A 35 8.80 2.50 -4.19
C GLU A 35 8.20 2.27 -2.79
N GLY A 36 6.89 2.02 -2.70
CA GLY A 36 6.18 1.83 -1.43
C GLY A 36 5.84 3.14 -0.73
N VAL A 37 5.90 4.26 -1.46
CA VAL A 37 5.47 5.57 -0.95
C VAL A 37 3.96 5.71 -1.17
N PRO A 38 3.18 6.04 -0.11
CA PRO A 38 1.76 6.36 -0.21
C PRO A 38 1.43 7.33 -1.35
N VAL A 39 0.47 6.97 -2.20
CA VAL A 39 0.01 7.84 -3.30
C VAL A 39 -1.12 8.75 -2.84
N TYR A 40 -1.19 9.92 -3.45
CA TYR A 40 -2.28 10.86 -3.24
C TYR A 40 -3.46 10.58 -4.18
N ILE A 41 -4.64 10.37 -3.60
CA ILE A 41 -5.90 10.04 -4.32
C ILE A 41 -6.78 11.30 -4.48
N GLY A 42 -6.19 12.46 -4.70
CA GLY A 42 -6.93 13.70 -4.94
C GLY A 42 -6.94 14.08 -6.41
N GLU A 43 -8.11 14.03 -7.04
CA GLU A 43 -8.26 14.49 -8.42
C GLU A 43 -8.01 16.01 -8.52
N ASN A 44 -7.19 16.44 -9.49
CA ASN A 44 -6.97 17.85 -9.85
C ASN A 44 -6.43 18.79 -8.74
N THR A 45 -5.73 18.26 -7.74
CA THR A 45 -5.08 19.08 -6.70
C THR A 45 -3.58 18.79 -6.64
N ALA A 46 -2.80 19.76 -6.16
CA ALA A 46 -1.36 19.57 -6.03
C ALA A 46 -1.09 18.45 -5.02
N VAL A 47 -0.23 17.50 -5.40
CA VAL A 47 0.19 16.40 -4.53
C VAL A 47 0.83 16.98 -3.26
N PRO A 48 0.29 16.65 -2.07
CA PRO A 48 0.86 17.09 -0.80
C PRO A 48 2.30 16.64 -0.64
N ALA A 49 3.13 17.47 0.01
CA ALA A 49 4.50 17.10 0.32
C ALA A 49 4.53 15.80 1.13
N GLY A 50 5.41 14.88 0.73
CA GLY A 50 5.56 13.55 1.33
C GLY A 50 4.76 12.45 0.64
N LEU A 51 3.70 12.77 -0.13
CA LEU A 51 2.96 11.78 -0.92
C LEU A 51 3.51 11.69 -2.35
N ALA A 52 3.34 10.50 -2.94
CA ALA A 52 3.62 10.29 -4.36
C ALA A 52 2.42 10.72 -5.22
N PRO A 53 2.64 11.22 -6.45
CA PRO A 53 1.57 11.39 -7.43
C PRO A 53 0.93 10.04 -7.75
N TRP A 54 -0.33 10.08 -8.19
CA TRP A 54 -0.97 8.91 -8.76
C TRP A 54 -0.20 8.46 -10.02
N PRO A 55 0.19 7.18 -10.13
CA PRO A 55 0.90 6.70 -11.31
C PRO A 55 -0.02 6.70 -12.54
N GLU A 56 0.41 7.35 -13.63
CA GLU A 56 -0.37 7.36 -14.89
C GLU A 56 -0.26 6.03 -15.64
N ASP A 57 0.92 5.39 -15.61
CA ASP A 57 1.26 4.18 -16.38
C ASP A 57 1.94 3.07 -15.54
N GLU A 58 2.17 3.29 -14.25
CA GLU A 58 2.78 2.29 -13.35
C GLU A 58 1.73 1.52 -12.57
N ASP A 59 2.07 0.27 -12.18
CA ASP A 59 1.23 -0.51 -11.28
C ASP A 59 1.08 0.17 -9.93
N LEU A 60 -0.13 0.07 -9.38
CA LEU A 60 -0.38 0.41 -7.99
C LEU A 60 0.08 -0.72 -7.07
N TYR A 61 0.44 -0.30 -5.87
CA TYR A 61 0.84 -1.18 -4.80
C TYR A 61 0.01 -0.88 -3.56
N THR A 62 -0.07 -1.86 -2.67
CA THR A 62 -0.71 -1.74 -1.38
C THR A 62 0.33 -1.90 -0.27
N LEU A 63 0.55 -0.82 0.50
CA LEU A 63 1.41 -0.77 1.67
C LEU A 63 0.62 -1.14 2.93
N CYS A 64 1.18 -2.03 3.74
CA CYS A 64 0.74 -2.26 5.10
C CYS A 64 1.49 -1.33 6.08
N PRO A 65 0.85 -0.31 6.67
CA PRO A 65 1.52 0.62 7.57
C PRO A 65 2.03 -0.05 8.86
N SER A 66 1.39 -1.13 9.32
CA SER A 66 1.77 -1.81 10.57
C SER A 66 3.08 -2.59 10.49
N CYS A 67 3.54 -2.97 9.29
CA CYS A 67 4.77 -3.78 9.16
C CYS A 67 5.67 -3.43 7.96
N GLY A 68 5.21 -2.54 7.08
CA GLY A 68 5.94 -2.06 5.91
C GLY A 68 5.94 -2.99 4.71
N ARG A 69 5.20 -4.11 4.73
CA ARG A 69 5.09 -4.99 3.56
C ARG A 69 4.29 -4.31 2.46
N VAL A 70 4.76 -4.48 1.22
CA VAL A 70 4.13 -3.92 0.03
C VAL A 70 3.73 -5.05 -0.91
N TYR A 71 2.52 -4.98 -1.42
CA TYR A 71 1.93 -5.94 -2.35
C TYR A 71 1.64 -5.23 -3.67
N ARG A 72 1.79 -5.94 -4.81
CA ARG A 72 1.49 -5.37 -6.13
C ARG A 72 0.05 -5.68 -6.50
N ASP A 73 -0.76 -4.65 -6.74
CA ASP A 73 -2.20 -4.78 -6.92
C ASP A 73 -2.52 -5.66 -8.13
N ALA A 74 -1.84 -5.43 -9.26
CA ALA A 74 -2.03 -6.22 -10.48
C ALA A 74 -1.78 -7.73 -10.30
N VAL A 75 -0.86 -8.12 -9.40
CA VAL A 75 -0.59 -9.54 -9.11
C VAL A 75 -1.76 -10.16 -8.36
N ILE A 76 -2.39 -9.40 -7.45
CA ILE A 76 -3.54 -9.84 -6.66
C ILE A 76 -4.75 -10.02 -7.56
N GLU A 77 -5.02 -9.04 -8.41
CA GLU A 77 -6.13 -9.08 -9.35
C GLU A 77 -5.97 -10.23 -10.36
N GLU A 78 -4.76 -10.42 -10.90
CA GLU A 78 -4.49 -11.46 -11.88
C GLU A 78 -4.51 -12.87 -11.27
N THR A 79 -3.87 -13.07 -10.12
CA THR A 79 -3.57 -14.41 -9.59
C THR A 79 -4.46 -14.84 -8.44
N GLY A 80 -5.16 -13.90 -7.79
CA GLY A 80 -5.88 -14.16 -6.55
C GLY A 80 -4.96 -14.44 -5.38
N THR A 81 -3.69 -14.02 -5.46
CA THR A 81 -2.69 -14.18 -4.40
C THR A 81 -1.95 -12.86 -4.17
N ALA A 82 -1.59 -12.58 -2.92
CA ALA A 82 -0.87 -11.37 -2.55
C ALA A 82 0.56 -11.69 -2.06
N PRO A 83 1.48 -12.10 -2.96
CA PRO A 83 2.87 -12.27 -2.58
C PRO A 83 3.47 -10.91 -2.20
N VAL A 84 4.29 -10.89 -1.15
CA VAL A 84 5.05 -9.70 -0.78
C VAL A 84 5.99 -9.34 -1.94
N ALA A 85 5.79 -8.16 -2.51
CA ALA A 85 6.64 -7.63 -3.57
C ALA A 85 7.97 -7.15 -2.99
N PHE A 86 7.89 -6.33 -1.93
CA PHE A 86 9.04 -5.84 -1.17
C PHE A 86 8.58 -5.31 0.20
N ARG A 87 9.52 -4.78 0.98
CA ARG A 87 9.27 -4.22 2.29
C ARG A 87 9.95 -2.86 2.44
N VAL A 88 9.21 -1.89 2.94
CA VAL A 88 9.72 -0.60 3.40
C VAL A 88 9.78 -0.58 4.93
N ASP A 89 10.50 0.38 5.48
CA ASP A 89 10.46 0.67 6.92
C ASP A 89 9.37 1.72 7.18
N PRO A 90 8.24 1.38 7.82
CA PRO A 90 7.15 2.31 8.06
C PRO A 90 7.53 3.43 9.06
N ASP A 91 8.59 3.24 9.84
CA ASP A 91 9.11 4.21 10.80
C ASP A 91 10.24 5.07 10.21
N ALA A 92 10.71 4.75 8.99
CA ALA A 92 11.73 5.55 8.31
C ALA A 92 11.14 6.89 7.87
N GLY A 93 11.86 7.98 8.19
CA GLY A 93 11.43 9.38 8.00
C GLY A 93 10.52 9.67 6.79
N PRO A 94 10.93 9.41 5.54
CA PRO A 94 10.11 9.72 4.38
C PRO A 94 8.82 8.88 4.29
N ILE A 95 8.87 7.60 4.64
CA ILE A 95 7.70 6.71 4.61
C ILE A 95 6.76 7.03 5.78
N ALA A 96 7.32 7.24 6.97
CA ALA A 96 6.57 7.64 8.16
C ALA A 96 5.82 8.97 7.94
N GLU A 97 6.48 9.95 7.32
CA GLU A 97 5.86 11.22 6.97
C GLU A 97 4.73 11.03 5.94
N ALA A 98 4.96 10.24 4.90
CA ALA A 98 3.94 9.94 3.90
C ALA A 98 2.71 9.24 4.50
N ILE A 99 2.91 8.25 5.37
CA ILE A 99 1.82 7.56 6.08
C ILE A 99 1.04 8.56 6.93
N ARG A 100 1.73 9.43 7.67
CA ARG A 100 1.09 10.47 8.49
C ARG A 100 0.23 11.40 7.64
N VAL A 101 0.78 11.94 6.56
CA VAL A 101 0.06 12.86 5.65
C VAL A 101 -1.15 12.18 5.01
N HIS A 102 -1.03 10.91 4.60
CA HIS A 102 -2.16 10.14 4.06
C HIS A 102 -3.35 10.08 5.03
N TRP A 103 -3.08 9.81 6.32
CA TRP A 103 -4.13 9.74 7.33
C TRP A 103 -4.71 11.11 7.70
N GLU A 104 -3.89 12.16 7.72
CA GLU A 104 -4.36 13.53 7.94
C GLU A 104 -5.35 13.99 6.86
N LEU A 105 -5.24 13.46 5.63
CA LEU A 105 -6.13 13.79 4.51
C LEU A 105 -7.39 12.92 4.43
N SER A 106 -7.39 11.78 5.10
CA SER A 106 -8.52 10.84 5.14
C SER A 106 -9.50 11.14 6.28
N THR A 107 -9.26 12.20 7.05
CA THR A 107 -10.07 12.69 8.17
C THR A 107 -10.92 13.89 7.77
#